data_AF-A0A368V643-F1
#
_entry.id   AF-A0A368V643-F1
#
_cell.length_a   1.000
_cell.length_b   1.000
_cell.length_c   1.000
_cell.angle_alpha   90.00
_cell.angle_beta   90.00
_cell.angle_gamma   90.00
#
_symmetry.space_group_name_H-M   'P 1'
#
loop_
_entity.id
_entity.type
_entity.pdbx_description
1 polymer ?
#
loop_
_entity_poly.entity_id
_entity_poly.type
_entity_poly.pdbx_seq_one_letter_code
_entity_poly.pdbx_strand_id
1 'polypeptide(L)'
;MMQLNKSSTLTHLGSLIVAASWLLLSGCQPAGDAERLTNQELALVQTIDQQQLPNQDWALSSAVIQLSFCRNRVNDTLLAEGEELNRWRLVGERSAFPRQRQEGLEQLAELYHDHGVLLWQQWGTVSSQLYRIAYPSRYSEPNVFNALASLGRDEKICFSSLDASQSE
;
A
#
# COMPACT_ATOMS: atom_id res chain seq x y z
N MET A 1 18.13 -84.71 -3.59
CA MET A 1 16.67 -84.87 -3.49
C MET A 1 16.20 -84.07 -2.28
N MET A 2 15.37 -83.05 -2.53
CA MET A 2 14.24 -82.58 -1.70
C MET A 2 14.37 -82.50 -0.16
N GLN A 3 14.39 -81.27 0.40
CA GLN A 3 13.25 -80.58 1.09
C GLN A 3 13.67 -79.65 2.27
N LEU A 4 13.04 -78.46 2.27
CA LEU A 4 12.59 -77.56 3.36
C LEU A 4 13.53 -77.00 4.44
N ASN A 5 13.54 -75.66 4.57
CA ASN A 5 12.81 -74.93 5.63
C ASN A 5 12.94 -73.40 5.40
N LYS A 6 11.82 -72.67 5.19
CA LYS A 6 11.03 -71.87 6.16
C LYS A 6 11.66 -70.57 6.68
N SER A 7 10.96 -69.48 6.31
CA SER A 7 10.51 -68.38 7.17
C SER A 7 11.52 -67.31 7.62
N SER A 8 11.35 -66.09 7.11
CA SER A 8 11.13 -64.88 7.94
C SER A 8 10.74 -63.68 7.07
N THR A 9 9.47 -63.61 6.68
CA THR A 9 8.78 -62.35 6.41
C THR A 9 8.30 -61.77 7.75
N LEU A 10 8.33 -60.44 7.88
CA LEU A 10 7.91 -59.59 9.01
C LEU A 10 9.06 -59.09 9.90
N THR A 11 9.71 -57.99 9.50
CA THR A 11 10.25 -57.01 10.46
C THR A 11 10.72 -55.67 9.87
N HIS A 12 10.62 -55.42 8.56
CA HIS A 12 11.19 -54.18 7.98
C HIS A 12 10.20 -53.21 7.32
N LEU A 13 8.89 -53.49 7.35
CA LEU A 13 7.89 -52.61 6.71
C LEU A 13 7.35 -51.50 7.62
N GLY A 14 7.54 -51.58 8.94
CA GLY A 14 6.99 -50.59 9.88
C GLY A 14 7.84 -49.33 10.05
N SER A 15 9.15 -49.39 9.80
CA SER A 15 10.07 -48.30 10.15
C SER A 15 10.36 -47.32 9.01
N LEU A 16 9.92 -47.61 7.78
CA LEU A 16 10.19 -46.79 6.59
C LEU A 16 9.12 -45.74 6.30
N ILE A 17 7.94 -45.84 6.92
CA ILE A 17 6.82 -44.93 6.62
C ILE A 17 6.90 -43.63 7.46
N VAL A 18 7.57 -43.63 8.62
CA VAL A 18 7.66 -42.42 9.46
C VAL A 18 8.69 -41.40 8.92
N ALA A 19 9.70 -41.84 8.18
CA ALA A 19 10.73 -40.95 7.63
C ALA A 19 10.28 -40.21 6.35
N ALA A 20 9.28 -40.72 5.62
CA ALA A 20 8.80 -40.09 4.39
C ALA A 20 7.85 -38.91 4.64
N SER A 21 7.19 -38.86 5.80
CA SER A 21 6.22 -37.81 6.13
C SER A 21 6.86 -36.49 6.59
N TRP A 22 8.14 -36.50 6.97
CA TRP A 22 8.86 -35.28 7.40
C TRP A 22 9.45 -34.47 6.25
N LEU A 23 9.61 -35.08 5.06
CA LEU A 23 10.10 -34.39 3.87
C LEU A 23 9.02 -33.63 3.10
N LEU A 24 7.75 -33.72 3.54
CA LEU A 24 6.62 -32.99 2.95
C LEU A 24 6.24 -31.72 3.74
N LEU A 25 6.94 -31.38 4.83
CA LEU A 25 6.71 -30.15 5.60
C LEU A 25 7.70 -29.01 5.29
N SER A 26 8.66 -29.20 4.38
CA SER A 26 9.51 -28.11 3.89
C SER A 26 8.84 -27.43 2.69
N GLY A 27 7.81 -26.61 2.96
CA GLY A 27 7.04 -26.00 1.88
C GLY A 27 6.14 -24.83 2.28
N CYS A 28 6.47 -24.10 3.34
CA CYS A 28 5.95 -22.74 3.55
C CYS A 28 7.15 -21.82 3.73
N GLN A 29 7.79 -21.46 2.62
CA GLN A 29 8.60 -20.25 2.61
C GLN A 29 7.59 -19.09 2.60
N PRO A 30 7.57 -18.20 3.61
CA PRO A 30 6.72 -17.03 3.54
C PRO A 30 7.10 -16.28 2.27
N ALA A 31 6.18 -16.22 1.31
CA ALA A 31 6.23 -15.23 0.24
C ALA A 31 6.12 -13.88 0.95
N GLY A 32 7.25 -13.21 1.08
CA GLY A 32 7.35 -11.99 1.86
C GLY A 32 8.59 -11.21 1.48
N ASP A 33 8.99 -11.26 0.21
CA ASP A 33 9.62 -10.10 -0.39
C ASP A 33 8.52 -9.04 -0.45
N ALA A 34 8.29 -8.33 0.66
CA ALA A 34 7.79 -6.98 0.54
C ALA A 34 8.82 -6.28 -0.33
N GLU A 35 8.49 -6.07 -1.61
CA GLU A 35 9.34 -5.30 -2.51
C GLU A 35 9.69 -4.02 -1.78
N ARG A 36 10.97 -3.87 -1.50
CA ARG A 36 11.44 -2.79 -0.63
C ARG A 36 11.09 -1.49 -1.34
N LEU A 37 10.23 -0.67 -0.72
CA LEU A 37 9.87 0.67 -1.19
C LEU A 37 11.06 1.31 -1.89
N THR A 38 10.92 1.58 -3.17
CA THR A 38 12.02 2.15 -3.93
C THR A 38 12.16 3.61 -3.52
N ASN A 39 13.39 4.10 -3.42
CA ASN A 39 13.64 5.53 -3.19
C ASN A 39 12.99 6.41 -4.28
N GLN A 40 12.63 5.83 -5.43
CA GLN A 40 11.97 6.52 -6.54
C GLN A 40 10.49 6.80 -6.25
N GLU A 41 9.74 5.85 -5.69
CA GLU A 41 8.33 6.05 -5.33
C GLU A 41 8.17 7.13 -4.27
N LEU A 42 9.00 7.07 -3.23
CA LEU A 42 9.02 8.11 -2.20
C LEU A 42 9.37 9.48 -2.78
N ALA A 43 10.38 9.55 -3.66
CA ALA A 43 10.74 10.80 -4.31
C ALA A 43 9.58 11.37 -5.16
N LEU A 44 8.88 10.51 -5.91
CA LEU A 44 7.72 10.92 -6.70
C LEU A 44 6.59 11.44 -5.82
N VAL A 45 6.20 10.71 -4.77
CA VAL A 45 5.16 11.14 -3.82
C VAL A 45 5.53 12.46 -3.16
N GLN A 46 6.77 12.63 -2.72
CA GLN A 46 7.25 13.88 -2.14
C GLN A 46 7.18 15.05 -3.15
N THR A 47 7.56 14.81 -4.41
CA THR A 47 7.48 15.82 -5.47
C THR A 47 6.03 16.22 -5.71
N ILE A 48 5.11 15.26 -5.74
CA ILE A 48 3.69 15.50 -5.98
C ILE A 48 3.04 16.24 -4.82
N ASP A 49 3.37 15.87 -3.58
CA ASP A 49 2.84 16.54 -2.39
C ASP A 49 3.27 18.02 -2.31
N GLN A 50 4.44 18.36 -2.85
CA GLN A 50 4.97 19.73 -2.89
C GLN A 50 4.36 20.57 -4.02
N GLN A 51 3.74 19.96 -5.03
CA GLN A 51 3.21 20.68 -6.18
C GLN A 51 1.78 21.18 -5.94
N GLN A 52 1.51 22.37 -6.48
CA GLN A 52 0.15 22.82 -6.68
C GLN A 52 -0.41 22.15 -7.93
N LEU A 53 -1.47 21.36 -7.74
CA LEU A 53 -2.16 20.60 -8.77
C LEU A 53 -3.60 21.09 -8.93
N PRO A 54 -4.18 21.03 -10.14
CA PRO A 54 -3.57 20.59 -11.39
C PRO A 54 -2.56 21.60 -11.97
N ASN A 55 -1.65 21.13 -12.82
CA ASN A 55 -0.69 21.95 -13.56
C ASN A 55 -0.46 21.39 -14.99
N GLN A 56 0.58 21.86 -15.68
CA GLN A 56 0.87 21.45 -17.06
C GLN A 56 1.15 19.94 -17.19
N ASP A 57 1.82 19.35 -16.20
CA ASP A 57 2.28 17.97 -16.24
C ASP A 57 1.34 16.99 -15.54
N TRP A 58 0.56 17.47 -14.57
CA TRP A 58 -0.27 16.66 -13.69
C TRP A 58 -1.71 17.17 -13.57
N ALA A 59 -2.65 16.24 -13.67
CA ALA A 59 -4.06 16.43 -13.45
C ALA A 59 -4.52 15.68 -12.18
N LEU A 60 -5.70 16.03 -11.70
CA LEU A 60 -6.33 15.40 -10.54
C LEU A 60 -7.63 14.70 -10.95
N SER A 61 -7.96 13.59 -10.29
CA SER A 61 -9.26 12.96 -10.46
C SER A 61 -10.37 13.92 -10.04
N SER A 62 -11.50 13.81 -10.71
CA SER A 62 -12.71 14.58 -10.43
C SER A 62 -13.31 14.23 -9.06
N ALA A 63 -13.31 12.94 -8.72
CA ALA A 63 -13.78 12.45 -7.43
C ALA A 63 -12.71 12.56 -6.33
N VAL A 64 -13.19 12.70 -5.10
CA VAL A 64 -12.40 12.75 -3.87
C VAL A 64 -12.51 11.43 -3.13
N ILE A 65 -11.37 10.89 -2.71
CA ILE A 65 -11.25 9.67 -1.92
C ILE A 65 -11.03 10.08 -0.46
N GLN A 66 -11.87 9.57 0.42
CA GLN A 66 -11.66 9.64 1.86
C GLN A 66 -11.00 8.36 2.34
N LEU A 67 -9.89 8.48 3.07
CA LEU A 67 -9.18 7.35 3.69
C LEU A 67 -8.94 7.60 5.18
N SER A 68 -9.02 6.54 5.97
CA SER A 68 -8.51 6.51 7.34
C SER A 68 -7.54 5.35 7.50
N PHE A 69 -6.32 5.67 7.93
CA PHE A 69 -5.33 4.64 8.24
C PHE A 69 -5.64 3.96 9.57
N CYS A 70 -5.39 2.65 9.65
CA CYS A 70 -5.61 1.84 10.85
C CYS A 70 -4.75 2.26 12.05
N ARG A 71 -3.64 2.96 11.79
CA ARG A 71 -2.75 3.49 12.83
C ARG A 71 -2.89 5.00 12.89
N ASN A 72 -3.30 5.50 14.07
CA ASN A 72 -3.46 6.95 14.31
C ASN A 72 -2.20 7.75 13.97
N ARG A 73 -1.00 7.18 14.19
CA ARG A 73 0.27 7.86 13.90
C ARG A 73 0.38 8.33 12.45
N VAL A 74 -0.07 7.53 11.47
CA VAL A 74 -0.03 7.94 10.06
C VAL A 74 -0.97 9.13 9.84
N ASN A 75 -2.19 9.06 10.37
CA ASN A 75 -3.13 10.18 10.29
C ASN A 75 -2.57 11.45 10.94
N ASP A 76 -1.91 11.32 12.09
CA ASP A 76 -1.28 12.44 12.81
C ASP A 76 -0.12 13.05 12.00
N THR A 77 0.70 12.22 11.34
CA THR A 77 1.79 12.70 10.49
C THR A 77 1.30 13.42 9.25
N LEU A 78 0.12 13.06 8.74
CA LEU A 78 -0.52 13.67 7.58
C LEU A 78 -1.52 14.77 7.95
N LEU A 79 -1.63 15.14 9.23
CA LEU A 79 -2.52 16.20 9.69
C LEU A 79 -2.12 17.52 9.04
N ALA A 80 -3.06 18.09 8.27
CA ALA A 80 -2.91 19.39 7.64
C ALA A 80 -4.26 19.88 7.14
N GLU A 81 -4.59 21.14 7.42
CA GLU A 81 -5.73 21.78 6.79
C GLU A 81 -5.43 22.10 5.31
N GLY A 82 -6.48 22.26 4.51
CA GLY A 82 -6.31 22.54 3.07
C GLY A 82 -5.57 23.86 2.82
N GLU A 83 -5.82 24.87 3.65
CA GLU A 83 -5.08 26.14 3.56
C GLU A 83 -3.61 25.98 3.93
N GLU A 84 -3.28 25.14 4.92
CA GLU A 84 -1.89 24.85 5.29
C GLU A 84 -1.15 24.18 4.14
N LEU A 85 -1.73 23.12 3.57
CA LEU A 85 -1.18 22.42 2.41
C LEU A 85 -0.96 23.37 1.23
N ASN A 86 -1.93 24.24 0.94
CA ASN A 86 -1.81 25.23 -0.12
C ASN A 86 -0.67 26.22 0.16
N ARG A 87 -0.55 26.74 1.39
CA ARG A 87 0.55 27.64 1.75
C ARG A 87 1.91 26.98 1.60
N TRP A 88 2.07 25.72 2.02
CA TRP A 88 3.34 25.01 1.88
C TRP A 88 3.70 24.75 0.42
N ARG A 89 2.72 24.38 -0.41
CA ARG A 89 2.89 24.17 -1.87
C ARG A 89 3.21 25.46 -2.62
N LEU A 90 2.67 26.59 -2.17
CA LEU A 90 2.99 27.91 -2.73
C LEU A 90 4.45 28.31 -2.50
N VAL A 91 5.04 27.92 -1.36
CA VAL A 91 6.48 28.12 -1.13
C VAL A 91 7.30 27.21 -2.04
N GLY A 92 6.83 26.00 -2.30
CA GLY A 92 7.47 25.06 -3.24
C GLY A 92 8.77 24.44 -2.73
N GLU A 93 9.12 24.66 -1.46
CA GLU A 93 10.29 24.07 -0.81
C GLU A 93 9.90 22.99 0.20
N ARG A 94 10.64 21.89 0.23
CA ARG A 94 10.45 20.80 1.21
C ARG A 94 10.55 21.27 2.67
N SER A 95 11.34 22.31 2.93
CA SER A 95 11.53 22.92 4.25
C SER A 95 10.26 23.55 4.83
N ALA A 96 9.29 23.91 3.97
CA ALA A 96 8.02 24.49 4.38
C ALA A 96 7.08 23.46 5.02
N PHE A 97 7.27 22.18 4.72
CA PHE A 97 6.46 21.10 5.24
C PHE A 97 6.97 20.64 6.61
N PRO A 98 6.07 20.26 7.55
CA PRO A 98 6.48 19.74 8.84
C PRO A 98 7.31 18.45 8.71
N ARG A 99 8.39 18.32 9.48
CA ARG A 99 9.30 17.15 9.41
C ARG A 99 8.58 15.82 9.70
N GLN A 100 7.60 15.82 10.60
CA GLN A 100 6.86 14.61 10.96
C GLN A 100 6.06 14.03 9.79
N ARG A 101 5.75 14.84 8.76
CA ARG A 101 5.00 14.41 7.59
C ARG A 101 5.71 13.35 6.76
N GLN A 102 7.03 13.25 6.90
CA GLN A 102 7.86 12.28 6.18
C GLN A 102 7.36 10.84 6.34
N GLU A 103 6.99 10.43 7.56
CA GLU A 103 6.46 9.09 7.84
C GLU A 103 5.13 8.85 7.12
N GLY A 104 4.26 9.86 7.08
CA GLY A 104 3.02 9.80 6.33
C GLY A 104 3.25 9.67 4.82
N LEU A 105 4.23 10.40 4.27
CA LEU A 105 4.58 10.31 2.86
C LEU A 105 5.22 8.97 2.49
N GLU A 106 5.97 8.35 3.40
CA GLU A 106 6.45 6.97 3.26
C GLU A 106 5.27 6.01 3.16
N GLN A 107 4.25 6.17 4.00
CA GLN A 107 3.05 5.34 3.92
C GLN A 107 2.28 5.54 2.60
N LEU A 108 2.19 6.77 2.10
CA LEU A 108 1.58 7.05 0.79
C LEU A 108 2.40 6.49 -0.36
N ALA A 109 3.73 6.47 -0.24
CA ALA A 109 4.61 5.86 -1.22
C ALA A 109 4.48 4.34 -1.26
N GLU A 110 4.29 3.69 -0.11
CA GLU A 110 3.95 2.26 -0.05
C GLU A 110 2.62 1.98 -0.74
N LEU A 111 1.58 2.78 -0.48
CA LEU A 111 0.30 2.62 -1.18
C LEU A 111 0.44 2.82 -2.69
N TYR A 112 1.28 3.76 -3.13
CA TYR A 112 1.56 3.96 -4.54
C TYR A 112 2.30 2.77 -5.15
N HIS A 113 3.29 2.23 -4.45
CA HIS A 113 4.01 1.02 -4.88
C HIS A 113 3.05 -0.17 -5.03
N ASP A 114 2.24 -0.44 -4.01
CA ASP A 114 1.39 -1.63 -3.93
C ASP A 114 0.18 -1.55 -4.88
N HIS A 115 -0.38 -0.36 -5.09
CA HIS A 115 -1.66 -0.18 -5.82
C HIS A 115 -1.57 0.65 -7.09
N GLY A 116 -0.44 1.29 -7.35
CA GLY A 116 -0.28 2.22 -8.47
C GLY A 116 -1.13 3.49 -8.35
N VAL A 117 -1.64 3.81 -7.15
CA VAL A 117 -2.52 4.96 -6.91
C VAL A 117 -1.73 6.10 -6.27
N LEU A 118 -1.46 7.14 -7.05
CA LEU A 118 -0.71 8.30 -6.58
C LEU A 118 -1.66 9.32 -5.94
N LEU A 119 -1.68 9.36 -4.61
CA LEU A 119 -2.59 10.19 -3.83
C LEU A 119 -2.03 11.61 -3.60
N TRP A 120 -2.84 12.63 -3.88
CA TRP A 120 -2.55 14.03 -3.58
C TRP A 120 -3.52 14.53 -2.50
N GLN A 121 -2.98 14.95 -1.36
CA GLN A 121 -3.80 15.31 -0.20
C GLN A 121 -4.44 16.69 -0.37
N GLN A 122 -5.75 16.75 -0.15
CA GLN A 122 -6.51 18.01 -0.10
C GLN A 122 -6.64 18.54 1.32
N TRP A 123 -6.80 17.63 2.29
CA TRP A 123 -7.07 17.95 3.69
C TRP A 123 -6.85 16.71 4.58
N GLY A 124 -6.58 16.92 5.87
CA GLY A 124 -6.33 15.85 6.82
C GLY A 124 -6.59 16.17 8.28
N THR A 125 -7.08 15.18 9.02
CA THR A 125 -7.26 15.20 10.48
C THR A 125 -6.61 13.99 11.14
N VAL A 126 -6.68 13.92 12.46
CA VAL A 126 -6.25 12.75 13.25
C VAL A 126 -6.99 11.44 12.90
N SER A 127 -8.16 11.52 12.25
CA SER A 127 -9.01 10.34 11.98
C SER A 127 -9.31 10.09 10.51
N SER A 128 -9.15 11.09 9.64
CA SER A 128 -9.52 10.97 8.23
C SER A 128 -8.73 11.93 7.36
N GLN A 129 -8.44 11.48 6.14
CA GLN A 129 -7.73 12.21 5.11
C GLN A 129 -8.59 12.28 3.85
N LEU A 130 -8.50 13.38 3.11
CA LEU A 130 -9.13 13.55 1.81
C LEU A 130 -8.08 13.68 0.71
N TYR A 131 -8.22 12.89 -0.34
CA TYR A 131 -7.28 12.80 -1.44
C TYR A 131 -7.97 12.91 -2.80
N ARG A 132 -7.23 13.37 -3.79
CA ARG A 132 -7.50 13.10 -5.20
C ARG A 132 -6.39 12.24 -5.79
N ILE A 133 -6.68 11.52 -6.86
CA ILE A 133 -5.66 10.76 -7.59
C ILE A 133 -4.93 11.74 -8.51
N ALA A 134 -3.62 11.88 -8.34
CA ALA A 134 -2.78 12.60 -9.27
C ALA A 134 -2.36 11.67 -10.41
N TYR A 135 -2.45 12.17 -11.65
CA TYR A 135 -2.03 11.42 -12.84
C TYR A 135 -1.43 12.38 -13.87
N PRO A 136 -0.51 11.92 -14.74
CA PRO A 136 0.07 12.81 -15.74
C PRO A 136 -0.99 13.31 -16.72
N SER A 137 -1.02 14.62 -17.01
CA SER A 137 -2.05 15.29 -17.82
C SER A 137 -2.21 14.75 -19.25
N ARG A 138 -1.20 14.03 -19.75
CA ARG A 138 -1.23 13.37 -21.07
C ARG A 138 -2.03 12.06 -21.09
N TYR A 139 -2.44 11.55 -19.93
CA TYR A 139 -3.21 10.32 -19.80
C TYR A 139 -4.67 10.62 -19.42
N SER A 140 -5.55 9.66 -19.67
CA SER A 140 -6.94 9.73 -19.23
C SER A 140 -7.04 9.62 -17.70
N GLU A 141 -8.08 10.23 -17.13
CA GLU A 141 -8.40 10.10 -15.72
C GLU A 141 -8.48 8.62 -15.28
N PRO A 142 -7.81 8.24 -14.19
CA PRO A 142 -7.89 6.90 -13.62
C PRO A 142 -9.31 6.55 -13.17
N ASN A 143 -9.68 5.28 -13.26
CA ASN A 143 -10.95 4.81 -12.70
C ASN A 143 -10.90 4.82 -11.16
N VAL A 144 -11.54 5.82 -10.55
CA VAL A 144 -11.54 6.03 -9.10
C VAL A 144 -12.19 4.87 -8.34
N PHE A 145 -13.19 4.19 -8.91
CA PHE A 145 -13.81 3.02 -8.27
C PHE A 145 -12.84 1.85 -8.18
N ASN A 146 -12.04 1.61 -9.23
CA ASN A 146 -10.99 0.58 -9.20
C ASN A 146 -9.90 0.92 -8.18
N ALA A 147 -9.47 2.19 -8.15
CA ALA A 147 -8.49 2.66 -7.17
C ALA A 147 -9.01 2.49 -5.74
N LEU A 148 -10.26 2.91 -5.47
CA LEU A 148 -10.90 2.74 -4.16
C LEU A 148 -11.03 1.26 -3.78
N ALA A 149 -11.42 0.39 -4.71
CA ALA A 149 -11.52 -1.04 -4.47
C ALA A 149 -10.15 -1.69 -4.18
N SER A 150 -9.07 -1.18 -4.78
CA SER A 150 -7.70 -1.63 -4.48
C SER A 150 -7.29 -1.18 -3.09
N LEU A 151 -7.37 0.13 -2.81
CA LEU A 151 -7.00 0.74 -1.53
C LEU A 151 -7.82 0.19 -0.37
N GLY A 152 -9.14 -0.01 -0.55
CA GLY A 152 -10.02 -0.52 0.51
C GLY A 152 -9.77 -1.98 0.91
N ARG A 153 -8.89 -2.70 0.19
CA ARG A 153 -8.42 -4.05 0.57
C ARG A 153 -7.05 -4.04 1.25
N ASP A 154 -6.39 -2.88 1.31
CA ASP A 154 -5.11 -2.73 1.98
C ASP A 154 -5.29 -2.81 3.49
N GLU A 155 -4.51 -3.65 4.17
CA GLU A 155 -4.60 -3.87 5.61
C GLU A 155 -4.23 -2.64 6.45
N LYS A 156 -3.56 -1.65 5.87
CA LYS A 156 -3.19 -0.39 6.53
C LYS A 156 -4.34 0.62 6.48
N ILE A 157 -5.36 0.38 5.65
CA ILE A 157 -6.54 1.24 5.49
C ILE A 157 -7.72 0.62 6.25
N CYS A 158 -8.23 1.35 7.23
CA CYS A 158 -9.38 0.91 8.05
C CYS A 158 -10.72 1.45 7.55
N PHE A 159 -10.68 2.52 6.76
CA PHE A 159 -11.86 3.09 6.13
C PHE A 159 -11.49 3.70 4.79
N SER A 160 -12.34 3.47 3.79
CA SER A 160 -12.23 4.08 2.47
C SER A 160 -13.61 4.36 1.88
N SER A 161 -13.83 5.57 1.39
CA SER A 161 -15.06 5.93 0.67
C SER A 161 -14.79 6.99 -0.40
N LEU A 162 -15.77 7.20 -1.29
CA LEU A 162 -15.81 8.43 -2.08
C LEU A 162 -16.51 9.51 -1.26
N ASP A 163 -15.92 10.70 -1.23
CA ASP A 163 -16.54 11.85 -0.59
C ASP A 163 -17.62 12.42 -1.53
N ALA A 164 -18.88 12.24 -1.12
CA ALA A 164 -20.06 12.66 -1.89
C ALA A 164 -20.36 14.16 -1.75
N SER A 165 -19.66 14.88 -0.87
CA SER A 165 -19.94 16.28 -0.54
C SER A 165 -19.59 17.28 -1.66
N GLN A 166 -18.93 16.84 -2.75
CA GLN A 166 -18.54 17.70 -3.88
C GLN A 166 -19.37 17.44 -5.16
N SER A 167 -20.59 16.94 -5.01
CA SER A 167 -21.51 16.67 -6.13
C SER A 167 -22.40 17.86 -6.52
N GLU A 168 -22.08 19.09 -6.08
CA GLU A 168 -22.88 20.30 -6.32
C GLU A 168 -22.18 21.30 -7.25
#